data_AF-A0A916JVU1-F1
#
_entry.id   AF-A0A916JVU1-F1
#
_cell.length_a   1.000
_cell.length_b   1.000
_cell.length_c   1.000
_cell.angle_alpha   90.00
_cell.angle_beta   90.00
_cell.angle_gamma   90.00
#
_symmetry.space_group_name_H-M   'P 1'
#
loop_
_entity.id
_entity.type
_entity.pdbx_description
1 polymer ?
#
loop_
_entity_poly.entity_id
_entity_poly.type
_entity_poly.pdbx_seq_one_letter_code
_entity_poly.pdbx_strand_id
1 'polypeptide(L)'
;MANRDVRLSLFADTDFEGRRIRFTRGGAAVRDARALSFNGMLSSFRLQNVVASREVTLVLWSQTNFRGTRRVFRGSVNVDDLGSFDNRMSSFIVVGRRLTDAQINSITTNNRPPQDVVVIQQ
;
A
#
# COMPACT_ATOMS: atom_id res chain seq x y z
N MET A 1 0.41 -18.48 8.23
CA MET A 1 0.00 -18.01 6.90
C MET A 1 0.26 -16.52 6.83
N ALA A 2 1.05 -16.04 5.86
CA ALA A 2 1.25 -14.61 5.65
C ALA A 2 -0.10 -13.95 5.27
N ASN A 3 -0.26 -12.65 5.52
CA ASN A 3 -1.44 -11.86 5.14
C ASN A 3 -2.75 -12.17 5.88
N ARG A 4 -2.70 -12.75 7.09
CA ARG A 4 -3.90 -13.03 7.90
C ARG A 4 -4.53 -11.74 8.44
N ASP A 5 -5.78 -11.46 8.05
CA ASP A 5 -6.60 -10.30 8.47
C ASP A 5 -5.90 -8.94 8.36
N VAL A 6 -5.23 -8.73 7.21
CA VAL A 6 -4.71 -7.44 6.78
C VAL A 6 -5.83 -6.60 6.22
N ARG A 7 -5.94 -5.37 6.72
CA ARG A 7 -6.94 -4.39 6.31
C ARG A 7 -6.25 -3.09 5.92
N LEU A 8 -6.59 -2.58 4.75
CA LEU A 8 -6.14 -1.30 4.24
C LEU A 8 -7.36 -0.49 3.82
N SER A 9 -7.48 0.73 4.32
CA SER A 9 -8.39 1.73 3.78
C SER A 9 -7.58 2.92 3.28
N LEU A 10 -7.74 3.27 2.01
CA LEU A 10 -7.13 4.39 1.33
C LEU A 10 -8.19 5.48 1.12
N PHE A 11 -7.85 6.74 1.38
CA PHE A 11 -8.77 7.87 1.37
C PHE A 11 -8.21 8.98 0.49
N ALA A 12 -9.10 9.64 -0.25
CA ALA A 12 -8.72 10.64 -1.24
C ALA A 12 -8.42 12.01 -0.65
N ASP A 13 -8.88 12.25 0.57
CA ASP A 13 -8.68 13.49 1.30
C ASP A 13 -7.94 13.20 2.63
N THR A 14 -7.48 14.24 3.31
CA THR A 14 -6.89 14.12 4.66
C THR A 14 -7.94 13.65 5.66
N ASP A 15 -7.49 13.32 6.88
CA ASP A 15 -8.38 13.02 8.01
C ASP A 15 -9.35 11.85 7.79
N PHE A 16 -9.01 10.95 6.85
CA PHE A 16 -9.77 9.76 6.48
C PHE A 16 -11.12 10.08 5.80
N GLU A 17 -11.16 11.14 4.99
CA GLU A 17 -12.36 11.57 4.28
C GLU A 17 -12.37 11.25 2.77
N GLY A 18 -13.45 11.66 2.10
CA GLY A 18 -13.57 11.56 0.65
C GLY A 18 -13.77 10.15 0.10
N ARG A 19 -13.37 9.99 -1.16
CA ARG A 19 -13.44 8.70 -1.86
C ARG A 19 -12.56 7.68 -1.14
N ARG A 20 -13.11 6.48 -0.90
CA ARG A 20 -12.43 5.41 -0.16
C ARG A 20 -12.29 4.12 -0.97
N ILE A 21 -11.09 3.53 -0.96
CA ILE A 21 -10.84 2.16 -1.39
C ILE A 21 -10.52 1.30 -0.17
N ARG A 22 -11.04 0.07 -0.11
CA ARG A 22 -10.84 -0.83 1.03
C ARG A 22 -10.43 -2.23 0.58
N PHE A 23 -9.37 -2.75 1.19
CA PHE A 23 -8.95 -4.15 1.13
C PHE A 23 -9.14 -4.75 2.51
N THR A 24 -9.93 -5.83 2.62
CA THR A 24 -10.32 -6.38 3.94
C THR A 24 -9.73 -7.74 4.26
N ARG A 25 -9.13 -8.44 3.27
CA ARG A 25 -8.69 -9.83 3.43
C ARG A 25 -7.49 -10.11 2.55
N GLY A 26 -6.30 -9.90 3.11
CA GLY A 26 -5.05 -10.38 2.50
C GLY A 26 -4.13 -9.26 2.03
N GLY A 27 -3.05 -9.69 1.38
CA GLY A 27 -2.08 -8.79 0.76
C GLY A 27 -2.46 -8.53 -0.69
N ALA A 28 -2.19 -7.32 -1.16
CA ALA A 28 -2.45 -6.89 -2.52
C ALA A 28 -1.26 -6.13 -3.08
N ALA A 29 -1.03 -6.27 -4.37
CA ALA A 29 -0.05 -5.52 -5.14
C ALA A 29 -0.75 -4.86 -6.32
N VAL A 30 -0.90 -3.55 -6.26
CA VAL A 30 -1.52 -2.75 -7.32
C VAL A 30 -0.41 -2.12 -8.13
N ARG A 31 -0.18 -2.63 -9.34
CA ARG A 31 0.85 -2.13 -10.26
C ARG A 31 0.47 -0.78 -10.86
N ASP A 32 -0.81 -0.53 -11.02
CA ASP A 32 -1.34 0.70 -11.57
C ASP A 32 -2.64 1.08 -10.87
N ALA A 33 -2.62 2.19 -10.14
CA ALA A 33 -3.77 2.68 -9.39
C ALA A 33 -4.91 3.18 -10.31
N ARG A 34 -4.67 3.35 -11.62
CA ARG A 34 -5.73 3.65 -12.60
C ARG A 34 -6.74 2.51 -12.71
N ALA A 35 -6.33 1.26 -12.48
CA ALA A 35 -7.23 0.10 -12.41
C ALA A 35 -8.27 0.21 -11.28
N LEU A 36 -8.03 1.08 -10.28
CA LEU A 36 -8.95 1.38 -9.18
C LEU A 36 -9.61 2.76 -9.33
N SER A 37 -9.31 3.46 -10.42
CA SER A 37 -9.56 4.89 -10.65
C SER A 37 -9.16 5.75 -9.44
N PHE A 38 -8.02 5.44 -8.82
CA PHE A 38 -7.51 6.06 -7.58
C PHE A 38 -6.07 6.57 -7.72
N ASN A 39 -5.61 6.75 -8.97
CA ASN A 39 -4.25 7.18 -9.26
C ASN A 39 -4.03 8.65 -8.90
N GLY A 40 -2.99 8.94 -8.13
CA GLY A 40 -2.65 10.30 -7.72
C GLY A 40 -3.69 10.95 -6.80
N MET A 41 -4.51 10.16 -6.10
CA MET A 41 -5.58 10.66 -5.24
C MET A 41 -5.31 10.43 -3.75
N LEU A 42 -4.31 9.63 -3.37
CA LEU A 42 -4.17 9.21 -1.97
C LEU A 42 -3.66 10.36 -1.08
N SER A 43 -4.41 10.66 -0.02
CA SER A 43 -4.05 11.67 0.98
C SER A 43 -3.95 11.12 2.41
N SER A 44 -4.77 10.13 2.77
CA SER A 44 -4.73 9.50 4.09
C SER A 44 -5.04 8.00 4.03
N PHE A 45 -4.62 7.24 5.05
CA PHE A 45 -4.89 5.80 5.09
C PHE A 45 -4.95 5.22 6.50
N ARG A 46 -5.66 4.08 6.59
CA ARG A 46 -5.66 3.20 7.77
C ARG A 46 -5.09 1.85 7.39
N LEU A 47 -4.01 1.45 8.04
CA LEU A 47 -3.35 0.17 7.86
C LEU A 47 -3.46 -0.64 9.15
N GLN A 48 -3.97 -1.86 9.04
CA GLN A 48 -4.15 -2.74 10.18
C GLN A 48 -3.83 -4.18 9.82
N ASN A 49 -3.20 -4.89 10.75
CA ASN A 49 -3.29 -6.34 10.81
C ASN A 49 -3.90 -6.71 12.17
N VAL A 50 -5.10 -7.28 12.14
CA VAL A 50 -5.89 -7.55 13.35
C VAL A 50 -5.27 -8.67 14.19
N VAL A 51 -4.65 -9.65 13.54
CA VAL A 51 -4.10 -10.83 14.22
C VAL A 51 -2.68 -10.57 14.73
N ALA A 52 -1.89 -9.81 13.99
CA ALA A 52 -0.50 -9.51 14.33
C ALA A 52 -0.18 -8.06 13.96
N SER A 53 -0.44 -7.12 14.87
CA SER A 53 -0.38 -5.68 14.60
C SER A 53 0.98 -5.18 14.11
N ARG A 54 2.08 -5.84 14.49
CA ARG A 54 3.45 -5.53 14.05
C ARG A 54 3.81 -6.11 12.67
N GLU A 55 3.04 -7.09 12.20
CA GLU A 55 3.27 -7.86 10.99
C GLU A 55 2.42 -7.35 9.83
N VAL A 56 2.70 -6.11 9.42
CA VAL A 56 2.12 -5.54 8.21
C VAL A 56 3.08 -4.52 7.60
N THR A 57 3.14 -4.49 6.27
CA THR A 57 3.88 -3.48 5.52
C THR A 57 2.98 -2.94 4.41
N LEU A 58 2.91 -1.61 4.31
CA LEU A 58 2.40 -0.88 3.17
C LEU A 58 3.57 -0.15 2.53
N VAL A 59 3.75 -0.33 1.22
CA VAL A 59 4.70 0.46 0.44
C VAL A 59 3.93 1.19 -0.64
N LEU A 60 4.12 2.50 -0.71
CA LEU A 60 3.54 3.38 -1.71
C LEU A 60 4.63 3.85 -2.66
N TRP A 61 4.33 3.93 -3.94
CA TRP A 61 5.23 4.42 -4.97
C TRP A 61 4.56 5.52 -5.79
N SER A 62 5.34 6.53 -6.16
CA SER A 62 4.84 7.68 -6.91
C SER A 62 4.59 7.39 -8.39
N GLN A 63 5.16 6.29 -8.92
CA GLN A 63 4.95 5.85 -10.30
C GLN A 63 4.34 4.45 -10.34
N THR A 64 3.79 4.07 -11.49
CA THR A 64 3.31 2.70 -11.75
C THR A 64 4.44 1.68 -11.66
N ASN A 65 4.10 0.41 -11.50
CA ASN A 65 5.03 -0.71 -11.48
C ASN A 65 6.11 -0.63 -10.37
N PHE A 66 5.76 -0.07 -9.21
CA PHE A 66 6.60 -0.03 -8.00
C PHE A 66 7.89 0.80 -8.18
N ARG A 67 7.77 1.93 -8.88
CA ARG A 67 8.88 2.83 -9.25
C ARG A 67 8.74 4.24 -8.68
N GLY A 68 9.79 5.04 -8.83
CA GLY A 68 9.83 6.43 -8.37
C GLY A 68 10.05 6.55 -6.86
N THR A 69 9.66 7.70 -6.31
CA THR A 69 9.74 7.98 -4.87
C THR A 69 8.84 7.02 -4.11
N ARG A 70 9.32 6.50 -2.98
CA ARG A 70 8.56 5.57 -2.15
C ARG A 70 8.37 6.04 -0.72
N ARG A 71 7.25 5.64 -0.12
CA ARG A 71 7.00 5.71 1.33
C ARG A 71 6.74 4.30 1.85
N VAL A 72 7.32 3.98 2.99
CA VAL A 72 7.23 2.65 3.61
C VAL A 72 6.64 2.80 5.00
N PHE A 73 5.56 2.08 5.26
CA PHE A 73 4.88 2.04 6.55
C PHE A 73 4.88 0.60 7.06
N ARG A 74 5.31 0.42 8.31
CA ARG A 74 5.44 -0.91 8.93
C ARG A 74 4.70 -0.93 10.25
N GLY A 75 3.99 -2.01 10.50
CA GLY A 75 3.06 -2.11 11.63
C GLY A 75 1.73 -1.42 11.34
N SER A 76 0.74 -1.71 12.18
CA SER A 76 -0.58 -1.10 12.10
C SER A 76 -0.47 0.37 12.48
N VAL A 77 -0.95 1.25 11.60
CA VAL A 77 -0.81 2.69 11.72
C VAL A 77 -1.93 3.37 10.95
N ASN A 78 -2.37 4.51 11.47
CA ASN A 78 -3.25 5.44 10.77
C ASN A 78 -2.42 6.68 10.44
N VAL A 79 -2.50 7.13 9.20
CA VAL A 79 -1.87 8.36 8.72
C VAL A 79 -2.99 9.22 8.17
N ASP A 80 -3.28 10.30 8.89
CA ASP A 80 -4.30 11.32 8.60
C ASP A 80 -3.85 12.29 7.51
N ASP A 81 -2.55 12.52 7.36
CA ASP A 81 -1.98 13.34 6.28
C ASP A 81 -0.65 12.76 5.76
N LEU A 82 -0.54 12.58 4.44
CA LEU A 82 0.68 12.13 3.75
C LEU A 82 1.71 13.24 3.49
N GLY A 83 1.36 14.50 3.75
CA GLY A 83 2.20 15.68 3.61
C GLY A 83 2.82 15.75 2.22
N SER A 84 4.15 15.73 2.13
CA SER A 84 4.85 15.83 0.83
C SER A 84 4.63 14.65 -0.13
N PHE A 85 3.94 13.59 0.30
CA PHE A 85 3.54 12.47 -0.55
C PHE A 85 2.06 12.49 -0.95
N ASP A 86 1.33 13.51 -0.51
CA ASP A 86 -0.07 13.72 -0.84
C ASP A 86 -0.31 13.73 -2.36
N ASN A 87 -1.37 13.04 -2.81
CA ASN A 87 -1.75 12.95 -4.23
C ASN A 87 -0.66 12.39 -5.17
N ARG A 88 0.34 11.66 -4.64
CA ARG A 88 1.44 11.10 -5.46
C ARG A 88 1.33 9.62 -5.76
N MET A 89 0.56 8.85 -4.99
CA MET A 89 0.56 7.39 -5.12
C MET A 89 0.02 6.95 -6.49
N SER A 90 0.81 6.14 -7.20
CA SER A 90 0.43 5.53 -8.48
C SER A 90 0.53 4.00 -8.48
N SER A 91 1.26 3.41 -7.55
CA SER A 91 1.26 1.97 -7.28
C SER A 91 1.55 1.67 -5.81
N PHE A 92 1.13 0.51 -5.32
CA PHE A 92 1.37 0.13 -3.93
C PHE A 92 1.36 -1.39 -3.71
N ILE A 93 1.96 -1.79 -2.60
CA ILE A 93 1.90 -3.16 -2.08
C ILE A 93 1.50 -3.10 -0.62
N VAL A 94 0.56 -3.96 -0.22
CA VAL A 94 0.25 -4.24 1.18
C VAL A 94 0.42 -5.73 1.46
N VAL A 95 1.13 -6.07 2.53
CA VAL A 95 1.35 -7.46 2.98
C VAL A 95 1.31 -7.55 4.49
N GLY A 96 0.78 -8.64 5.03
CA GLY A 96 0.76 -9.00 6.44
C GLY A 96 2.04 -9.71 6.88
N ARG A 97 3.17 -9.06 6.63
CA ARG A 97 4.49 -9.37 7.18
C ARG A 97 5.35 -8.11 7.10
N ARG A 98 6.45 -8.07 7.87
CA ARG A 98 7.44 -7.00 7.76
C ARG A 98 8.38 -7.22 6.56
N LEU A 99 8.29 -6.37 5.53
CA LEU A 99 9.27 -6.37 4.44
C LEU A 99 10.52 -5.58 4.85
N THR A 100 11.69 -6.14 4.57
CA THR A 100 12.98 -5.45 4.73
C THR A 100 13.23 -4.46 3.60
N ASP A 101 14.13 -3.50 3.80
CA ASP A 101 14.48 -2.55 2.74
C ASP A 101 15.13 -3.25 1.53
N ALA A 102 15.89 -4.33 1.75
CA ALA A 102 16.43 -5.16 0.68
C ALA A 102 15.33 -5.85 -0.15
N GLN A 103 14.28 -6.35 0.49
CA GLN A 103 13.13 -6.92 -0.21
C GLN A 103 12.38 -5.85 -1.01
N ILE A 104 12.17 -4.67 -0.44
CA ILE A 104 11.52 -3.55 -1.13
C ILE A 104 12.37 -3.06 -2.32
N ASN A 105 13.70 -3.00 -2.16
CA ASN A 105 14.62 -2.69 -3.25
C ASN A 105 14.51 -3.73 -4.36
N SER A 106 14.49 -5.03 -4.03
CA SER A 106 14.33 -6.09 -5.02
C SER A 106 13.00 -5.99 -5.78
N ILE A 107 11.91 -5.62 -5.10
CA ILE A 107 10.61 -5.37 -5.74
C ILE A 107 10.73 -4.22 -6.76
N THR A 108 11.36 -3.11 -6.39
CA THR A 108 11.56 -1.95 -7.29
C THR A 108 12.50 -2.27 -8.46
N THR A 109 13.60 -2.99 -8.22
CA THR A 109 14.57 -3.35 -9.27
C THR A 109 13.98 -4.35 -10.27
N ASN A 110 13.27 -5.37 -9.76
CA ASN A 110 12.76 -6.47 -10.59
C ASN A 110 11.33 -6.24 -11.08
N ASN A 111 10.66 -5.18 -10.62
CA ASN A 111 9.22 -4.94 -10.79
C ASN A 111 8.35 -6.16 -10.41
N ARG A 112 8.78 -6.99 -9.44
CA ARG A 112 8.09 -8.23 -9.04
C ARG A 112 7.53 -8.10 -7.64
N PRO A 113 6.20 -8.19 -7.44
CA PRO A 113 5.60 -8.16 -6.12
C PRO A 113 5.87 -9.48 -5.39
N PRO A 114 5.60 -9.53 -4.07
CA PRO A 114 5.51 -10.78 -3.31
C PRO A 114 4.64 -11.84 -4.01
N GLN A 115 4.95 -13.13 -3.85
CA GLN A 115 4.20 -14.22 -4.48
C GLN A 115 2.85 -14.51 -3.80
N ASP A 116 2.68 -14.08 -2.56
CA ASP A 116 1.56 -14.40 -1.67
C ASP A 116 0.46 -13.31 -1.66
N VAL A 117 0.38 -12.49 -2.71
CA VAL A 117 -0.57 -11.37 -2.82
C VAL A 117 -1.38 -11.42 -4.10
N VAL A 118 -2.58 -10.83 -4.06
CA VAL A 118 -3.36 -10.59 -5.27
C VAL A 118 -2.70 -9.45 -6.06
N VAL A 119 -2.44 -9.68 -7.35
CA VAL A 119 -1.89 -8.66 -8.25
C VAL A 119 -3.01 -8.02 -9.06
N ILE A 120 -3.07 -6.69 -9.02
CA ILE A 120 -4.04 -5.88 -9.78
C ILE A 120 -3.23 -5.00 -10.73
N GLN A 121 -3.64 -5.00 -12.00
CA GLN A 121 -3.04 -4.22 -13.07
C GLN A 121 -4.13 -3.82 -14.07
N GLN A 122 -3.88 -2.76 -14.84
CA GLN A 122 -4.73 -2.33 -15.96
C GLN A 122 -4.53 -3.25 -17.16
#